data_AF-A0A0F7GZX9-F1
#
_entry.id   AF-A0A0F7GZX9-F1
#
_cell.length_a   1.000
_cell.length_b   1.000
_cell.length_c   1.000
_cell.angle_alpha   90.00
_cell.angle_beta   90.00
_cell.angle_gamma   90.00
#
_symmetry.space_group_name_H-M   'P 1'
#
loop_
_entity.id
_entity.type
_entity.pdbx_description
1 polymer ?
#
loop_
_entity_poly.entity_id
_entity_poly.type
_entity_poly.pdbx_seq_one_letter_code
_entity_poly.pdbx_strand_id
1 'polypeptide(L)'
;MDLAIGSVAFFNLQPRDLSSNSPSIITKLYSRLPVRVGATKGVSSVCEPLPEDRPLWFPGSSPPEWLDGSLPGDFGFDPLGLGSDPELLRWFAQAELMHGRWAMLAVAGILVPECLVKLGFMESFSWFDAGKQVYFADPLTLFVVQMAWMGWAEGRRWADIVQPGSVDIEPKFPNRESPKPDVGYPGGLWFDPLEWGRGSPEPVMALRTKEIKNGRLAMLAFLGFWFQAIYTGEGPLDNLLAHIADPGHCNIFSAFSSH
;
A
#
# COMPACT_ATOMS: atom_id res chain seq x y z
N MET A 1 -4.40 -17.24 -79.18
CA MET A 1 -5.39 -18.28 -78.84
C MET A 1 -6.30 -17.70 -77.77
N ASP A 2 -7.59 -17.77 -78.05
CA ASP A 2 -8.65 -16.86 -77.63
C ASP A 2 -9.26 -17.09 -76.24
N LEU A 3 -10.14 -16.13 -75.90
CA LEU A 3 -10.91 -15.86 -74.69
C LEU A 3 -11.92 -16.94 -74.18
N ALA A 4 -12.00 -17.03 -72.84
CA ALA A 4 -13.15 -16.91 -71.91
C ALA A 4 -14.46 -17.78 -71.97
N ILE A 5 -15.18 -17.71 -70.82
CA ILE A 5 -16.57 -18.13 -70.46
C ILE A 5 -16.63 -19.51 -69.75
N GLY A 6 -17.26 -19.76 -68.58
CA GLY A 6 -18.18 -19.05 -67.69
C GLY A 6 -19.33 -19.98 -67.22
N SER A 7 -19.80 -19.84 -65.97
CA SER A 7 -21.17 -20.17 -65.46
C SER A 7 -21.37 -21.28 -64.39
N VAL A 8 -22.38 -21.05 -63.55
CA VAL A 8 -22.73 -21.57 -62.21
C VAL A 8 -24.05 -22.36 -62.26
N ALA A 9 -24.28 -23.36 -61.39
CA ALA A 9 -25.63 -23.75 -60.91
C ALA A 9 -25.64 -24.67 -59.65
N PHE A 10 -26.63 -24.44 -58.80
CA PHE A 10 -27.03 -25.06 -57.53
C PHE A 10 -27.74 -26.44 -57.68
N PHE A 11 -27.79 -27.29 -56.62
CA PHE A 11 -29.03 -27.66 -55.89
C PHE A 11 -28.88 -28.79 -54.82
N ASN A 12 -29.71 -28.63 -53.77
CA ASN A 12 -30.01 -29.37 -52.52
C ASN A 12 -30.10 -30.91 -52.47
N LEU A 13 -29.88 -31.50 -51.26
CA LEU A 13 -30.91 -32.18 -50.40
C LEU A 13 -30.29 -32.97 -49.20
N GLN A 14 -30.83 -32.75 -47.99
CA GLN A 14 -30.64 -33.52 -46.72
C GLN A 14 -31.69 -34.66 -46.60
N PRO A 15 -31.55 -35.73 -45.76
CA PRO A 15 -32.00 -35.69 -44.33
C PRO A 15 -31.47 -36.73 -43.29
N ARG A 16 -31.64 -36.38 -41.98
CA ARG A 16 -32.03 -37.21 -40.78
C ARG A 16 -31.06 -38.27 -40.20
N ASP A 17 -30.98 -38.58 -38.90
CA ASP A 17 -31.96 -38.51 -37.78
C ASP A 17 -31.31 -38.44 -36.36
N LEU A 18 -32.18 -38.13 -35.37
CA LEU A 18 -31.96 -37.83 -33.95
C LEU A 18 -31.91 -39.05 -32.99
N SER A 19 -31.22 -38.90 -31.84
CA SER A 19 -31.63 -39.25 -30.44
C SER A 19 -30.37 -39.54 -29.58
N SER A 20 -30.27 -39.33 -28.26
CA SER A 20 -31.28 -39.27 -27.20
C SER A 20 -30.75 -38.54 -25.93
N ASN A 21 -31.66 -37.81 -25.29
CA ASN A 21 -31.87 -37.63 -23.84
C ASN A 21 -30.75 -37.13 -22.87
N SER A 22 -30.92 -35.87 -22.42
CA SER A 22 -30.69 -35.38 -21.04
C SER A 22 -31.85 -35.85 -20.11
N PRO A 23 -31.94 -35.56 -18.78
CA PRO A 23 -31.28 -34.55 -17.91
C PRO A 23 -30.78 -35.18 -16.57
N SER A 24 -30.33 -34.54 -15.48
CA SER A 24 -30.60 -33.25 -14.82
C SER A 24 -29.60 -33.04 -13.66
N ILE A 25 -29.18 -31.78 -13.43
CA ILE A 25 -29.20 -31.02 -12.15
C ILE A 25 -28.63 -31.68 -10.86
N ILE A 26 -27.86 -30.88 -10.09
CA ILE A 26 -27.20 -31.11 -8.78
C ILE A 26 -25.69 -31.43 -8.98
N THR A 27 -24.78 -30.46 -8.84
CA THR A 27 -24.18 -30.11 -7.54
C THR A 27 -23.46 -28.77 -7.61
N LYS A 28 -23.69 -28.00 -6.54
CA LYS A 28 -23.14 -26.71 -6.14
C LYS A 28 -21.60 -26.70 -5.94
N LEU A 29 -21.05 -25.50 -6.17
CA LEU A 29 -20.08 -24.76 -5.37
C LEU A 29 -18.68 -25.35 -5.02
N TYR A 30 -17.74 -24.41 -5.02
CA TYR A 30 -16.40 -24.40 -4.40
C TYR A 30 -15.27 -25.12 -5.14
N SER A 31 -14.51 -24.33 -5.91
CA SER A 31 -13.08 -24.19 -5.61
C SER A 31 -12.57 -22.84 -6.13
N ARG A 32 -12.39 -21.91 -5.20
CA ARG A 32 -11.42 -20.82 -5.35
C ARG A 32 -10.06 -21.49 -5.54
N LEU A 33 -9.52 -21.46 -6.75
CA LEU A 33 -8.12 -21.78 -6.97
C LEU A 33 -7.27 -20.54 -6.66
N PRO A 34 -6.11 -20.69 -6.00
CA PRO A 34 -5.24 -19.58 -5.70
C PRO A 34 -4.65 -19.07 -7.01
N VAL A 35 -4.82 -17.77 -7.28
CA VAL A 35 -4.07 -17.10 -8.34
C VAL A 35 -2.60 -17.12 -7.91
N ARG A 36 -1.83 -18.09 -8.42
CA ARG A 36 -0.37 -18.01 -8.46
C ARG A 36 -0.01 -16.91 -9.45
N VAL A 37 0.12 -15.68 -8.97
CA VAL A 37 0.72 -14.61 -9.77
C VAL A 37 2.22 -14.89 -9.81
N GLY A 38 2.66 -15.59 -10.85
CA GLY A 38 4.08 -15.63 -11.21
C GLY A 38 4.46 -14.27 -11.74
N ALA A 39 5.23 -13.50 -10.96
CA ALA A 39 5.81 -12.24 -11.43
C ALA A 39 6.73 -12.54 -12.63
N THR A 40 6.31 -12.16 -13.83
CA THR A 40 7.19 -12.18 -15.00
C THR A 40 8.08 -10.95 -14.94
N LYS A 41 9.39 -11.15 -15.18
CA LYS A 41 10.39 -10.08 -15.27
C LYS A 41 10.23 -9.31 -16.59
N GLY A 42 9.17 -8.52 -16.70
CA GLY A 42 8.94 -7.56 -17.78
C GLY A 42 9.19 -6.13 -17.32
N VAL A 43 9.63 -5.26 -18.24
CA VAL A 43 9.82 -3.82 -17.99
C VAL A 43 8.45 -3.16 -17.82
N SER A 44 8.26 -2.49 -16.69
CA SER A 44 6.98 -2.06 -16.13
C SER A 44 6.48 -0.71 -16.69
N SER A 45 5.18 -0.59 -16.97
CA SER A 45 4.41 0.66 -17.06
C SER A 45 3.51 0.73 -15.82
N VAL A 46 3.89 1.53 -14.84
CA VAL A 46 4.05 1.03 -13.46
C VAL A 46 2.75 0.75 -12.68
N CYS A 47 1.58 1.19 -13.14
CA CYS A 47 0.28 0.80 -12.60
C CYS A 47 -0.76 0.84 -13.74
N GLU A 48 -1.56 -0.21 -13.91
CA GLU A 48 -2.76 -0.14 -14.75
C GLU A 48 -3.90 0.49 -13.93
N PRO A 49 -4.70 1.40 -14.51
CA PRO A 49 -5.80 2.02 -13.77
C PRO A 49 -6.82 0.97 -13.33
N LEU A 50 -7.32 1.11 -12.10
CA LEU A 50 -8.43 0.30 -11.61
C LEU A 50 -9.67 0.48 -12.51
N PRO A 51 -10.52 -0.56 -12.65
CA PRO A 51 -11.75 -0.44 -13.41
C PRO A 51 -12.67 0.65 -12.84
N GLU A 52 -13.52 1.25 -13.68
CA GLU A 52 -14.46 2.31 -13.27
C GLU A 52 -15.39 1.87 -12.13
N ASP A 53 -15.76 0.59 -12.08
CA ASP A 53 -16.56 -0.03 -11.00
C ASP A 53 -15.71 -0.42 -9.77
N ARG A 54 -14.79 0.47 -9.38
CA ARG A 54 -13.97 0.28 -8.16
C ARG A 54 -14.79 0.56 -6.91
N PRO A 55 -14.50 -0.12 -5.77
CA PRO A 55 -15.14 0.21 -4.51
C PRO A 55 -14.81 1.64 -4.10
N LEU A 56 -15.83 2.40 -3.71
CA LEU A 56 -15.68 3.78 -3.22
C LEU A 56 -15.79 3.84 -1.70
N TRP A 57 -15.20 4.88 -1.10
CA TRP A 57 -15.29 5.11 0.34
C TRP A 57 -16.74 5.34 0.81
N PHE A 58 -17.56 5.99 -0.03
CA PHE A 58 -18.98 6.21 0.19
C PHE A 58 -19.80 5.52 -0.91
N PRO A 59 -20.40 4.34 -0.63
CA PRO A 59 -21.18 3.59 -1.61
C PRO A 59 -22.34 4.41 -2.18
N GLY A 60 -22.43 4.51 -3.52
CA GLY A 60 -23.47 5.26 -4.22
C GLY A 60 -23.10 6.71 -4.56
N SER A 61 -21.90 7.17 -4.19
CA SER A 61 -21.35 8.43 -4.68
C SER A 61 -20.64 8.28 -6.03
N SER A 62 -20.45 9.39 -6.75
CA SER A 62 -19.55 9.47 -7.90
C SER A 62 -18.15 9.91 -7.43
N PRO A 63 -17.06 9.28 -7.90
CA PRO A 63 -15.72 9.74 -7.58
C PRO A 63 -15.44 11.11 -8.23
N PRO A 64 -14.55 11.93 -7.64
CA PRO A 64 -14.06 13.15 -8.28
C PRO A 64 -13.31 12.87 -9.60
N GLU A 65 -13.33 13.82 -10.54
CA GLU A 65 -12.75 13.65 -11.89
C GLU A 65 -11.23 13.41 -11.89
N TRP A 66 -10.50 13.99 -10.93
CA TRP A 66 -9.05 13.84 -10.78
C TRP A 66 -8.63 12.52 -10.13
N LEU A 67 -9.59 11.71 -9.66
CA LEU A 67 -9.36 10.37 -9.12
C LEU A 67 -9.84 9.33 -10.13
N ASP A 68 -8.93 8.92 -11.01
CA ASP A 68 -9.19 8.02 -12.14
C ASP A 68 -8.98 6.53 -11.80
N GLY A 69 -8.53 6.20 -10.59
CA GLY A 69 -8.18 4.84 -10.20
C GLY A 69 -6.76 4.42 -10.62
N SER A 70 -5.95 5.31 -11.21
CA SER A 70 -4.54 5.04 -11.53
C SER A 70 -3.65 5.01 -10.30
N LEU A 71 -4.05 5.71 -9.24
CA LEU A 71 -3.31 5.78 -7.98
C LEU A 71 -3.56 4.54 -7.11
N PRO A 72 -2.51 3.94 -6.51
CA PRO A 72 -2.67 2.82 -5.61
C PRO A 72 -3.43 3.26 -4.35
N GLY A 73 -4.53 2.58 -4.03
CA GLY A 73 -5.38 2.93 -2.88
C GLY A 73 -6.38 4.05 -3.14
N ASP A 74 -6.72 4.31 -4.41
CA ASP A 74 -7.82 5.18 -4.80
C ASP A 74 -9.19 4.55 -4.46
N PHE A 75 -9.90 5.18 -3.52
CA PHE A 75 -11.29 4.87 -3.14
C PHE A 75 -12.22 6.08 -3.39
N GLY A 76 -11.80 7.06 -4.20
CA GLY A 76 -12.58 8.28 -4.46
C GLY A 76 -12.74 9.21 -3.25
N PHE A 77 -11.84 9.14 -2.26
CA PHE A 77 -11.91 9.96 -1.05
C PHE A 77 -11.14 11.27 -1.23
N ASP A 78 -11.84 12.33 -1.63
CA ASP A 78 -11.35 13.70 -1.54
C ASP A 78 -12.54 14.68 -1.44
N PRO A 79 -13.28 14.68 -0.31
CA PRO A 79 -14.47 15.53 -0.15
C PRO A 79 -14.14 17.03 -0.09
N LEU A 80 -12.89 17.40 0.20
CA LEU A 80 -12.45 18.79 0.30
C LEU A 80 -11.76 19.30 -0.97
N GLY A 81 -11.55 18.45 -1.98
CA GLY A 81 -10.92 18.82 -3.25
C GLY A 81 -9.46 19.23 -3.13
N LEU A 82 -8.74 18.71 -2.14
CA LEU A 82 -7.34 19.06 -1.90
C LEU A 82 -6.45 18.61 -3.07
N GLY A 83 -6.80 17.50 -3.72
CA GLY A 83 -6.06 16.92 -4.84
C GLY A 83 -6.54 17.37 -6.23
N SER A 84 -7.30 18.46 -6.32
CA SER A 84 -7.84 18.95 -7.60
C SER A 84 -6.78 19.37 -8.62
N ASP A 85 -5.63 19.88 -8.16
CA ASP A 85 -4.47 20.17 -8.99
C ASP A 85 -3.57 18.91 -9.11
N PRO A 86 -3.24 18.45 -10.34
CA PRO A 86 -2.33 17.32 -10.55
C PRO A 86 -0.97 17.44 -9.86
N GLU A 87 -0.41 18.64 -9.72
CA GLU A 87 0.88 18.83 -9.03
C GLU A 87 0.74 18.60 -7.53
N LEU A 88 -0.32 19.15 -6.93
CA LEU A 88 -0.64 18.93 -5.52
C LEU A 88 -0.99 17.47 -5.24
N LEU A 89 -1.74 16.82 -6.13
CA LEU A 89 -2.07 15.41 -6.01
C LEU A 89 -0.80 14.55 -5.99
N ARG A 90 0.18 14.83 -6.88
CA ARG A 90 1.46 14.14 -6.91
C ARG A 90 2.25 14.37 -5.61
N TRP A 91 2.25 15.59 -5.08
CA TRP A 91 2.88 15.92 -3.81
C TRP A 91 2.22 15.18 -2.63
N PHE A 92 0.88 15.17 -2.56
CA PHE A 92 0.14 14.49 -1.50
C PHE A 92 0.30 12.97 -1.57
N ALA A 93 0.39 12.37 -2.76
CA ALA A 93 0.71 10.95 -2.90
C ALA A 93 2.08 10.62 -2.30
N GLN A 94 3.10 11.44 -2.56
CA GLN A 94 4.44 11.27 -1.96
C GLN A 94 4.44 11.51 -0.45
N ALA A 95 3.69 12.51 0.02
CA ALA A 95 3.53 12.80 1.43
C ALA A 95 2.86 11.61 2.14
N GLU A 96 1.73 11.11 1.64
CA GLU A 96 1.02 9.95 2.19
C GLU A 96 1.92 8.73 2.29
N LEU A 97 2.69 8.45 1.25
CA LEU A 97 3.61 7.32 1.20
C LEU A 97 4.71 7.43 2.28
N MET A 98 5.31 8.60 2.48
CA MET A 98 6.29 8.81 3.56
C MET A 98 5.66 8.74 4.94
N HIS A 99 4.53 9.41 5.17
CA HIS A 99 3.85 9.39 6.47
C HIS A 99 3.41 7.96 6.82
N GLY A 100 2.90 7.19 5.85
CA GLY A 100 2.56 5.79 6.03
C GLY A 100 3.77 4.92 6.41
N ARG A 101 4.90 5.07 5.72
CA ARG A 101 6.14 4.31 6.04
C ARG A 101 6.67 4.63 7.43
N TRP A 102 6.75 5.90 7.80
CA TRP A 102 7.18 6.31 9.14
C TRP A 102 6.23 5.83 10.23
N ALA A 103 4.92 5.92 9.98
CA ALA A 103 3.93 5.43 10.92
C ALA A 103 4.00 3.91 11.10
N MET A 104 4.22 3.13 10.04
CA MET A 104 4.42 1.69 10.14
C MET A 104 5.65 1.34 10.99
N LEU A 105 6.77 2.05 10.79
CA LEU A 105 7.98 1.86 11.61
C LEU A 105 7.75 2.26 13.06
N ALA A 106 7.05 3.37 13.31
CA ALA A 106 6.73 3.84 14.65
C ALA A 106 5.82 2.84 15.40
N VAL A 107 4.73 2.39 14.79
CA VAL A 107 3.81 1.40 15.36
C VAL A 107 4.53 0.09 15.68
N ALA A 108 5.36 -0.40 14.77
CA ALA A 108 6.17 -1.60 15.02
C ALA A 108 7.18 -1.37 16.17
N GLY A 109 7.84 -0.21 16.18
CA GLY A 109 8.81 0.17 17.22
C GLY A 109 8.19 0.42 18.60
N ILE A 110 6.89 0.67 18.69
CA ILE A 110 6.17 0.77 19.96
C ILE A 110 5.69 -0.62 20.41
N LEU A 111 4.97 -1.33 19.54
CA LEU A 111 4.30 -2.59 19.90
C LEU A 111 5.26 -3.75 20.11
N VAL A 112 6.31 -3.88 19.28
CA VAL A 112 7.23 -5.02 19.37
C VAL A 112 8.00 -5.00 20.69
N PRO A 113 8.61 -3.89 21.13
CA PRO A 113 9.29 -3.85 22.43
C PRO A 113 8.35 -4.07 23.61
N GLU A 114 7.15 -3.48 23.59
CA GLU A 114 6.17 -3.65 24.66
C GLU A 114 5.68 -5.11 24.76
N CYS A 115 5.49 -5.77 23.62
CA CYS A 115 5.17 -7.19 23.55
C CYS A 115 6.31 -8.04 24.14
N LEU A 116 7.56 -7.74 23.80
CA LEU A 116 8.73 -8.44 24.31
C LEU A 116 8.93 -8.25 25.83
N VAL A 117 8.63 -7.07 26.36
CA VAL A 117 8.60 -6.83 27.82
C VAL A 117 7.55 -7.71 28.48
N LYS A 118 6.33 -7.76 27.94
CA LYS A 118 5.25 -8.61 28.48
C LYS A 118 5.58 -10.11 28.43
N LEU A 119 6.35 -10.53 27.42
CA LEU A 119 6.85 -11.92 27.30
C LEU A 119 8.05 -12.22 28.21
N GLY A 120 8.57 -11.23 28.95
CA GLY A 120 9.69 -11.40 29.87
C GLY A 120 11.07 -11.44 29.20
N PHE A 121 11.18 -11.04 27.93
CA PHE A 121 12.47 -10.95 27.23
C PHE A 121 13.21 -9.64 27.51
N MET A 122 12.52 -8.62 28.03
CA MET A 122 13.09 -7.30 28.38
C MET A 122 12.57 -6.81 29.72
N GLU A 123 13.38 -6.03 30.45
CA GLU A 123 13.10 -5.63 31.83
C GLU A 123 12.06 -4.50 31.94
N SER A 124 12.15 -3.48 31.10
CA SER A 124 11.15 -2.40 31.04
C SER A 124 11.28 -1.59 29.75
N PHE A 125 10.16 -1.16 29.18
CA PHE A 125 10.10 -0.30 28.01
C PHE A 125 8.86 0.57 28.08
N SER A 126 9.06 1.89 28.00
CA SER A 126 7.99 2.87 27.77
C SER A 126 8.41 3.73 26.60
N TRP A 127 7.63 3.70 25.52
CA TRP A 127 7.95 4.42 24.30
C TRP A 127 7.89 5.94 24.49
N PHE A 128 6.97 6.44 25.33
CA PHE A 128 6.79 7.88 25.57
C PHE A 128 7.80 8.45 26.58
N ASP A 129 8.39 7.62 27.45
CA ASP A 129 9.48 8.02 28.36
C ASP A 129 10.87 7.77 27.79
N ALA A 130 10.98 7.09 26.63
CA ALA A 130 12.26 6.77 26.01
C ALA A 130 13.16 8.01 25.81
N GLY A 131 12.58 9.16 25.43
CA GLY A 131 13.35 10.40 25.23
C GLY A 131 13.99 10.99 26.49
N LYS A 132 13.55 10.60 27.70
CA LYS A 132 14.12 11.07 28.97
C LYS A 132 15.29 10.20 29.45
N GLN A 133 15.51 9.05 28.82
CA GLN A 133 16.54 8.11 29.26
C GLN A 133 17.95 8.67 28.99
N VAL A 134 18.90 8.23 29.79
CA VAL A 134 20.31 8.62 29.62
C VAL A 134 20.94 7.71 28.58
N TYR A 135 21.40 8.31 27.50
CA TYR A 135 22.11 7.63 26.42
C TYR A 135 23.62 7.87 26.52
N PHE A 136 24.37 7.24 25.62
CA PHE A 136 25.83 7.39 25.53
C PHE A 136 26.29 8.82 25.15
N ALA A 137 25.39 9.62 24.57
CA ALA A 137 25.66 10.99 24.15
C ALA A 137 24.48 11.90 24.53
N ASP A 138 24.75 13.20 24.58
CA ASP A 138 23.73 14.22 24.85
C ASP A 138 22.62 14.20 23.75
N PRO A 139 21.33 14.36 24.13
CA PRO A 139 20.23 14.35 23.17
C PRO A 139 20.38 15.33 22.01
N LEU A 140 21.00 16.50 22.24
CA LEU A 140 21.23 17.48 21.18
C LEU A 140 22.28 16.97 20.17
N THR A 141 23.30 16.25 20.63
CA THR A 141 24.30 15.65 19.75
C THR A 141 23.67 14.56 18.87
N LEU A 142 22.84 13.70 19.46
CA LEU A 142 22.10 12.67 18.73
C LEU A 142 21.15 13.31 17.70
N PHE A 143 20.45 14.38 18.08
CA PHE A 143 19.57 15.12 17.19
C PHE A 143 20.31 15.76 16.01
N VAL A 144 21.45 16.41 16.23
CA VAL A 144 22.24 17.03 15.15
C VAL A 144 22.77 15.98 14.17
N VAL A 145 23.27 14.85 14.70
CA VAL A 145 23.70 13.73 13.85
C VAL A 145 22.52 13.20 13.04
N GLN A 146 21.36 12.97 13.68
CA GLN A 146 20.15 12.54 12.99
C GLN A 146 19.74 13.53 11.90
N MET A 147 19.75 14.83 12.18
CA MET A 147 19.43 15.87 11.20
C MET A 147 20.40 15.90 10.01
N ALA A 148 21.70 15.65 10.24
CA ALA A 148 22.69 15.58 9.16
C ALA A 148 22.44 14.37 8.23
N TRP A 149 22.24 13.18 8.79
CA TRP A 149 22.00 11.95 8.02
C TRP A 149 20.64 11.98 7.32
N MET A 150 19.57 12.34 8.05
CA MET A 150 18.23 12.47 7.48
C MET A 150 18.16 13.61 6.48
N GLY A 151 18.84 14.73 6.73
CA GLY A 151 18.93 15.85 5.78
C GLY A 151 19.58 15.45 4.46
N TRP A 152 20.62 14.61 4.49
CA TRP A 152 21.21 14.04 3.27
C TRP A 152 20.22 13.12 2.54
N ALA A 153 19.60 12.18 3.24
CA ALA A 153 18.67 11.22 2.64
C ALA A 153 17.43 11.91 2.05
N GLU A 154 16.80 12.80 2.82
CA GLU A 154 15.64 13.60 2.40
C GLU A 154 16.00 14.61 1.32
N GLY A 155 17.20 15.21 1.35
CA GLY A 155 17.66 16.11 0.29
C GLY A 155 17.79 15.39 -1.05
N ARG A 156 18.30 14.15 -1.05
CA ARG A 156 18.32 13.28 -2.23
C ARG A 156 16.92 12.89 -2.70
N ARG A 157 16.02 12.54 -1.77
CA ARG A 157 14.62 12.25 -2.08
C ARG A 157 13.90 13.47 -2.67
N TRP A 158 14.14 14.65 -2.13
CA TRP A 158 13.60 15.91 -2.64
C TRP A 158 14.06 16.18 -4.07
N ALA A 159 15.36 16.02 -4.35
CA ALA A 159 15.90 16.19 -5.69
C ALA A 159 15.22 15.25 -6.71
N ASP A 160 14.90 14.01 -6.32
CA ASP A 160 14.14 13.08 -7.16
C ASP A 160 12.67 13.49 -7.37
N ILE A 161 12.01 14.09 -6.37
CA ILE A 161 10.64 14.61 -6.52
C ILE A 161 10.57 15.77 -7.51
N VAL A 162 11.55 16.69 -7.43
CA VAL A 162 11.63 17.87 -8.31
C VAL A 162 12.06 17.46 -9.71
N GLN A 163 13.09 16.61 -9.82
CA GLN A 163 13.61 16.12 -11.09
C GLN A 163 13.76 14.59 -11.04
N PRO A 164 12.74 13.86 -11.51
CA PRO A 164 12.74 12.40 -11.52
C PRO A 164 13.96 11.83 -12.26
N GLY A 165 14.67 10.90 -11.62
CA GLY A 165 15.85 10.25 -12.21
C GLY A 165 17.15 11.06 -12.12
N SER A 166 17.15 12.20 -11.43
CA SER A 166 18.38 12.93 -11.08
C SER A 166 19.24 12.19 -10.04
N VAL A 167 18.61 11.29 -9.27
CA VAL A 167 19.21 10.58 -8.13
C VAL A 167 19.08 9.07 -8.30
N ASP A 168 19.49 8.55 -9.46
CA ASP A 168 19.52 7.10 -9.70
C ASP A 168 20.53 6.42 -8.76
N ILE A 169 20.09 5.37 -8.06
CA ILE A 169 20.93 4.57 -7.16
C ILE A 169 21.64 3.44 -7.91
N GLU A 170 21.13 3.06 -9.08
CA GLU A 170 21.65 1.92 -9.84
C GLU A 170 22.81 2.33 -10.75
N PRO A 171 23.89 1.52 -10.81
CA PRO A 171 24.92 1.72 -11.80
C PRO A 171 24.34 1.54 -13.21
N LYS A 172 24.51 2.57 -14.06
CA LYS A 172 24.05 2.55 -15.45
C LYS A 172 24.93 1.59 -16.24
N PHE A 173 24.38 0.45 -16.63
CA PHE A 173 25.04 -0.50 -17.51
C PHE A 173 24.68 -0.18 -18.97
N PRO A 174 25.64 -0.06 -19.89
CA PRO A 174 25.37 0.30 -21.28
C PRO A 174 24.51 -0.73 -22.05
N ASN A 175 24.41 -1.97 -21.54
CA ASN A 175 23.70 -3.08 -22.20
C ASN A 175 22.32 -3.40 -21.58
N ARG A 176 21.83 -2.61 -20.62
CA ARG A 176 20.51 -2.80 -20.01
C ARG A 176 19.79 -1.46 -19.96
N GLU A 177 18.56 -1.43 -20.47
CA GLU A 177 17.68 -0.29 -20.28
C GLU A 177 17.37 -0.13 -18.79
N SER A 178 17.60 1.07 -18.27
CA SER A 178 17.18 1.41 -16.91
C SER A 178 15.65 1.38 -16.84
N PRO A 179 15.05 0.78 -15.80
CA PRO A 179 13.60 0.86 -15.62
C PRO A 179 13.17 2.31 -15.53
N LYS A 180 11.93 2.61 -15.96
CA LYS A 180 11.39 3.96 -15.85
C LYS A 180 11.40 4.39 -14.37
N PRO A 181 11.93 5.57 -14.05
CA PRO A 181 11.93 6.07 -12.69
C PRO A 181 10.50 6.35 -12.26
N ASP A 182 10.11 5.80 -11.11
CA ASP A 182 8.84 6.11 -10.46
C ASP A 182 9.12 6.71 -9.09
N VAL A 183 8.71 7.96 -8.93
CA VAL A 183 9.04 8.77 -7.76
C VAL A 183 8.40 8.13 -6.51
N GLY A 184 9.17 7.98 -5.44
CA GLY A 184 8.73 7.32 -4.19
C GLY A 184 9.02 5.82 -4.12
N TYR A 185 9.40 5.21 -5.25
CA TYR A 185 9.79 3.81 -5.37
C TYR A 185 11.21 3.67 -5.96
N PRO A 186 12.27 4.02 -5.18
CA PRO A 186 13.64 4.09 -5.68
C PRO A 186 14.19 2.75 -6.20
N GLY A 187 13.71 1.63 -5.64
CA GLY A 187 14.15 0.30 -6.01
C GLY A 187 15.67 0.11 -5.89
N GLY A 188 16.24 -0.69 -6.79
CA GLY A 188 17.66 -1.01 -6.79
C GLY A 188 18.09 -1.92 -5.66
N LEU A 189 19.36 -2.32 -5.67
CA LEU A 189 19.88 -3.34 -4.74
C LEU A 189 19.73 -2.94 -3.25
N TRP A 190 19.67 -1.64 -2.96
CA TRP A 190 19.63 -1.12 -1.60
C TRP A 190 18.20 -1.08 -1.02
N PHE A 191 17.19 -0.77 -1.83
CA PHE A 191 15.80 -0.62 -1.37
C PHE A 191 14.87 -1.74 -1.85
N ASP A 192 15.25 -2.50 -2.87
CA ASP A 192 14.52 -3.67 -3.37
C ASP A 192 15.50 -4.78 -3.82
N PRO A 193 16.22 -5.42 -2.87
CA PRO A 193 17.17 -6.49 -3.19
C PRO A 193 16.50 -7.73 -3.81
N LEU A 194 15.19 -7.90 -3.62
CA LEU A 194 14.42 -9.04 -4.12
C LEU A 194 13.66 -8.75 -5.42
N GLU A 195 13.79 -7.53 -5.94
CA GLU A 195 13.12 -7.06 -7.17
C GLU A 195 11.59 -7.24 -7.16
N TRP A 196 10.93 -7.19 -5.99
CA TRP A 196 9.48 -7.37 -5.87
C TRP A 196 8.69 -6.13 -6.30
N GLY A 197 9.32 -4.97 -6.31
CA GLY A 197 8.74 -3.71 -6.79
C GLY A 197 8.81 -3.54 -8.30
N ARG A 198 9.43 -4.48 -9.02
CA ARG A 198 9.68 -4.41 -10.47
C ARG A 198 9.11 -5.65 -11.16
N GLY A 199 8.03 -5.48 -11.91
CA GLY A 199 7.37 -6.58 -12.62
C GLY A 199 6.11 -6.12 -13.35
N SER A 200 5.18 -7.04 -13.57
CA SER A 200 3.90 -6.71 -14.21
C SER A 200 3.12 -5.65 -13.43
N PRO A 201 2.33 -4.78 -14.10
CA PRO A 201 1.65 -3.67 -13.46
C PRO A 201 0.64 -4.09 -12.38
N GLU A 202 -0.10 -5.19 -12.60
CA GLU A 202 -1.12 -5.69 -11.68
C GLU A 202 -0.59 -6.09 -10.29
N PRO A 203 0.46 -6.94 -10.14
CA PRO A 203 1.00 -7.25 -8.82
C PRO A 203 1.66 -6.06 -8.14
N VAL A 204 2.31 -5.16 -8.91
CA VAL A 204 2.92 -3.94 -8.36
C VAL A 204 1.85 -3.03 -7.77
N MET A 205 0.75 -2.78 -8.50
CA MET A 205 -0.46 -2.11 -8.01
C MET A 205 -0.98 -2.72 -6.72
N ALA A 206 -1.11 -4.05 -6.67
CA ALA A 206 -1.63 -4.75 -5.50
C ALA A 206 -0.71 -4.60 -4.28
N LEU A 207 0.62 -4.66 -4.46
CA LEU A 207 1.59 -4.48 -3.39
C LEU A 207 1.60 -3.03 -2.86
N ARG A 208 1.56 -2.04 -3.74
CA ARG A 208 1.49 -0.62 -3.37
C ARG A 208 0.18 -0.30 -2.65
N THR A 209 -0.93 -0.87 -3.11
CA THR A 209 -2.22 -0.74 -2.42
C THR A 209 -2.15 -1.33 -1.01
N LYS A 210 -1.46 -2.46 -0.81
CA LYS A 210 -1.24 -3.03 0.53
C LYS A 210 -0.35 -2.12 1.38
N GLU A 211 0.70 -1.56 0.82
CA GLU A 211 1.58 -0.60 1.51
C GLU A 211 0.78 0.61 2.02
N ILE A 212 0.03 1.28 1.14
CA ILE A 212 -0.76 2.46 1.51
C ILE A 212 -1.86 2.13 2.51
N LYS A 213 -2.55 0.99 2.38
CA LYS A 213 -3.56 0.56 3.36
C LYS A 213 -2.98 0.33 4.75
N ASN A 214 -1.83 -0.37 4.83
CA ASN A 214 -1.14 -0.57 6.10
C ASN A 214 -0.58 0.75 6.65
N GLY A 215 -0.10 1.64 5.77
CA GLY A 215 0.33 2.99 6.13
C GLY A 215 -0.79 3.82 6.74
N ARG A 216 -1.97 3.87 6.11
CA ARG A 216 -3.17 4.56 6.64
C ARG A 216 -3.59 4.00 8.00
N LEU A 217 -3.64 2.67 8.13
CA LEU A 217 -3.93 2.01 9.39
C LEU A 217 -2.90 2.37 10.47
N ALA A 218 -1.61 2.37 10.12
CA ALA A 218 -0.53 2.70 11.04
C ALA A 218 -0.56 4.17 11.48
N MET A 219 -0.89 5.11 10.59
CA MET A 219 -1.06 6.53 10.94
C MET A 219 -2.17 6.71 11.99
N LEU A 220 -3.30 6.05 11.81
CA LEU A 220 -4.40 6.06 12.78
C LEU A 220 -4.01 5.36 14.09
N ALA A 221 -3.30 4.23 14.02
CA ALA A 221 -2.84 3.50 15.20
C ALA A 221 -1.85 4.33 16.03
N PHE A 222 -0.87 4.99 15.39
CA PHE A 222 0.08 5.86 16.08
C PHE A 222 -0.62 7.03 16.79
N LEU A 223 -1.56 7.69 16.10
CA LEU A 223 -2.37 8.74 16.71
C LEU A 223 -3.18 8.21 17.91
N GLY A 224 -3.76 7.01 17.76
CA GLY A 224 -4.44 6.31 18.84
C GLY A 224 -3.54 6.05 20.04
N PHE A 225 -2.34 5.52 19.83
CA PHE A 225 -1.36 5.25 20.90
C PHE A 225 -0.95 6.53 21.62
N TRP A 226 -0.76 7.62 20.88
CA TRP A 226 -0.44 8.91 21.50
C TRP A 226 -1.58 9.40 22.39
N PHE A 227 -2.82 9.44 21.89
CA PHE A 227 -3.95 9.84 22.73
C PHE A 227 -4.15 8.89 23.91
N GLN A 228 -4.05 7.58 23.71
CA GLN A 228 -4.13 6.59 24.78
C GLN A 228 -3.09 6.86 25.87
N ALA A 229 -1.82 7.07 25.51
CA ALA A 229 -0.77 7.38 26.47
C ALA A 229 -1.02 8.69 27.23
N ILE A 230 -1.63 9.70 26.61
CA ILE A 230 -2.01 10.95 27.30
C ILE A 230 -3.12 10.72 28.32
N TYR A 231 -4.17 9.96 27.95
CA TYR A 231 -5.36 9.81 28.79
C TYR A 231 -5.22 8.74 29.87
N THR A 232 -4.60 7.60 29.56
CA THR A 232 -4.47 6.49 30.51
C THR A 232 -3.12 6.47 31.21
N GLY A 233 -2.08 7.08 30.63
CA GLY A 233 -0.72 7.02 31.16
C GLY A 233 -0.06 5.64 31.00
N GLU A 234 -0.72 4.70 30.33
CA GLU A 234 -0.28 3.31 30.16
C GLU A 234 0.07 3.00 28.69
N GLY A 235 0.80 1.91 28.48
CA GLY A 235 1.16 1.43 27.15
C GLY A 235 -0.06 0.96 26.35
N PRO A 236 -0.01 1.02 25.01
CA PRO A 236 -1.11 0.55 24.17
C PRO A 236 -1.49 -0.92 24.38
N LEU A 237 -0.56 -1.82 24.76
CA LEU A 237 -0.90 -3.21 25.06
C LEU A 237 -1.56 -3.37 26.43
N ASP A 238 -1.20 -2.56 27.41
CA ASP A 238 -1.92 -2.52 28.71
C ASP A 238 -3.36 -2.08 28.51
N ASN A 239 -3.56 -0.99 27.76
CA ASN A 239 -4.89 -0.49 27.40
C ASN A 239 -5.72 -1.55 26.64
N LEU A 240 -5.08 -2.31 25.74
CA LEU A 240 -5.73 -3.40 25.03
C LEU A 240 -6.15 -4.53 25.99
N LEU A 241 -5.27 -4.95 26.90
CA LEU A 241 -5.57 -6.01 27.86
C LEU A 241 -6.68 -5.60 28.83
N ALA A 242 -6.65 -4.36 29.32
CA ALA A 242 -7.71 -3.80 30.16
C ALA A 242 -9.06 -3.78 29.43
N HIS A 243 -9.08 -3.35 28.17
CA HIS A 243 -10.29 -3.34 27.35
C HIS A 243 -10.81 -4.76 27.05
N ILE A 244 -9.93 -5.72 26.81
CA ILE A 244 -10.33 -7.13 26.58
C ILE A 244 -10.89 -7.75 27.87
N ALA A 245 -10.36 -7.39 29.04
CA ALA A 245 -10.82 -7.90 30.32
C ALA A 245 -12.24 -7.42 30.67
N ASP A 246 -12.55 -6.15 30.39
CA ASP A 246 -13.90 -5.60 30.58
C ASP A 246 -14.23 -4.52 29.53
N PRO A 247 -14.74 -4.91 28.34
CA PRO A 247 -14.99 -3.97 27.26
C PRO A 247 -16.17 -3.02 27.56
N GLY A 248 -17.05 -3.40 28.49
CA GLY A 248 -18.22 -2.60 28.87
C GLY A 248 -17.84 -1.38 29.70
N HIS A 249 -16.85 -1.53 30.59
CA HIS A 249 -16.46 -0.47 31.53
C HIS A 249 -15.10 0.16 31.20
N CYS A 250 -14.11 -0.62 30.75
CA CYS A 250 -12.78 -0.12 30.41
C CYS A 250 -12.78 0.42 28.97
N ASN A 251 -13.19 1.68 28.80
CA ASN A 251 -13.28 2.33 27.50
C ASN A 251 -12.93 3.82 27.60
N ILE A 252 -13.20 4.59 26.55
CA ILE A 252 -12.94 6.02 26.56
C ILE A 252 -13.65 6.75 27.73
N PHE A 253 -14.86 6.32 28.11
CA PHE A 253 -15.62 6.94 29.18
C PHE A 253 -15.02 6.68 30.56
N SER A 254 -14.32 5.56 30.81
CA SER A 254 -13.64 5.37 32.09
C SER A 254 -12.50 6.36 32.30
N ALA A 255 -11.82 6.78 31.23
CA ALA A 255 -10.77 7.80 31.31
C ALA A 255 -11.34 9.23 31.53
N PHE A 256 -12.51 9.54 30.97
CA PHE A 256 -13.12 10.88 31.08
C PHE A 256 -14.06 11.06 32.30
N SER A 257 -14.66 9.99 32.82
CA SER A 257 -15.62 10.07 33.94
C SER A 257 -14.97 9.92 35.33
N SER A 258 -13.68 9.62 35.39
CA SER A 258 -12.93 9.43 36.64
C SER A 258 -12.28 10.71 37.20
N HIS A 259 -12.65 11.88 36.65
CA HIS A 259 -12.27 13.21 37.14
C HIS A 259 -13.38 13.89 37.95
#